data_AF-A0A6B1ACS4-F1
#
_entry.id   AF-A0A6B1ACS4-F1
#
_cell.length_a   1.000
_cell.length_b   1.000
_cell.length_c   1.000
_cell.angle_alpha   90.00
_cell.angle_beta   90.00
_cell.angle_gamma   90.00
#
_symmetry.space_group_name_H-M   'P 1'
#
loop_
_entity.id
_entity.type
_entity.pdbx_description
1 polymer ?
#
loop_
_entity_poly.entity_id
_entity_poly.type
_entity_poly.pdbx_seq_one_letter_code
_entity_poly.pdbx_strand_id
1 'polypeptide(L)'
;MDTMIVIEAVDTGCWNAVAGGRQIVTVEECAEELRRGDPSMRGYVPVREQDIARATVRTLSSAADVTFRLQYPDAHRLDAGERDLLALAYMLADGFILCSCDKAAVTAAHALGWLDRVVSLEALATSVGVRPRRPLRRQYTIRQLEAWRTSLLPDAGP
;
A
#
# COMPACT_ATOMS: atom_id res chain seq x y z
N MET A 1 1.60 4.03 -2.38
CA MET A 1 0.89 2.77 -2.63
C MET A 1 1.92 1.70 -2.77
N ASP A 2 1.70 0.56 -2.14
CA ASP A 2 2.70 -0.49 -1.99
C ASP A 2 3.03 -1.25 -3.29
N THR A 3 4.25 -1.78 -3.39
CA THR A 3 4.75 -2.63 -4.49
C THR A 3 3.79 -3.78 -4.79
N MET A 4 3.36 -4.51 -3.75
CA MET A 4 2.50 -5.69 -3.90
C MET A 4 1.10 -5.33 -4.35
N ILE A 5 0.61 -4.14 -4.01
CA ILE A 5 -0.67 -3.62 -4.50
C ILE A 5 -0.59 -3.35 -6.01
N VAL A 6 0.49 -2.71 -6.47
CA VAL A 6 0.67 -2.42 -7.90
C VAL A 6 0.79 -3.72 -8.69
N ILE A 7 1.59 -4.68 -8.21
CA ILE A 7 1.73 -6.01 -8.82
C ILE A 7 0.36 -6.68 -9.00
N GLU A 8 -0.43 -6.81 -7.93
CA GLU A 8 -1.75 -7.46 -8.01
C GLU A 8 -2.73 -6.68 -8.89
N ALA A 9 -2.69 -5.34 -8.87
CA ALA A 9 -3.55 -4.52 -9.72
C ALA A 9 -3.21 -4.69 -11.22
N VAL A 10 -1.93 -4.84 -11.55
CA VAL A 10 -1.49 -5.18 -12.91
C VAL A 10 -1.91 -6.61 -13.27
N ASP A 11 -1.65 -7.56 -12.36
CA ASP A 11 -1.95 -8.98 -12.52
C ASP A 11 -3.45 -9.23 -12.80
N THR A 12 -4.31 -8.48 -12.13
CA THR A 12 -5.78 -8.59 -12.25
C THR A 12 -6.41 -7.60 -13.23
N GLY A 13 -5.60 -6.74 -13.87
CA GLY A 13 -6.04 -5.81 -14.91
C GLY A 13 -6.81 -4.58 -14.39
N CYS A 14 -6.75 -4.29 -13.09
CA CYS A 14 -7.36 -3.11 -12.48
C CYS A 14 -6.49 -1.86 -12.54
N TRP A 15 -5.18 -2.01 -12.78
CA TRP A 15 -4.21 -0.92 -12.64
C TRP A 15 -4.58 0.33 -13.42
N ASN A 16 -4.96 0.18 -14.70
CA ASN A 16 -5.28 1.31 -15.56
C ASN A 16 -6.47 2.13 -15.05
N ALA A 17 -7.51 1.46 -14.58
CA ALA A 17 -8.69 2.11 -14.02
C ALA A 17 -8.36 2.78 -12.67
N VAL A 18 -7.64 2.10 -11.79
CA VAL A 18 -7.25 2.64 -10.47
C VAL A 18 -6.40 3.89 -10.61
N ALA A 19 -5.31 3.83 -11.36
CA ALA A 19 -4.43 4.98 -11.56
C ALA A 19 -4.97 6.02 -12.56
N GLY A 20 -6.09 5.73 -13.25
CA GLY A 20 -6.83 6.73 -14.04
C GLY A 20 -7.90 7.46 -13.22
N GLY A 21 -8.48 6.79 -12.23
CA GLY A 21 -9.54 7.35 -11.38
C GLY A 21 -9.03 8.04 -10.10
N ARG A 22 -7.76 7.85 -9.74
CA ARG A 22 -7.14 8.48 -8.57
C ARG A 22 -5.70 8.92 -8.84
N GLN A 23 -5.28 9.98 -8.17
CA GLN A 23 -3.87 10.30 -8.08
C GLN A 23 -3.18 9.25 -7.21
N ILE A 24 -2.30 8.46 -7.83
CA ILE A 24 -1.50 7.49 -7.11
C ILE A 24 -0.16 8.12 -6.77
N VAL A 25 0.24 7.96 -5.51
CA VAL A 25 1.57 8.34 -5.03
C VAL A 25 2.26 7.08 -4.50
N THR A 26 3.54 6.92 -4.83
CA THR A 26 4.41 5.87 -4.27
C THR A 26 5.79 6.44 -3.94
N VAL A 27 6.65 5.64 -3.32
CA VAL A 27 8.03 6.00 -2.96
C VAL A 27 9.03 5.33 -3.89
N GLU A 28 10.25 5.86 -3.93
CA GLU A 28 11.31 5.35 -4.80
C GLU A 28 11.62 3.87 -4.52
N GLU A 29 11.71 3.45 -3.26
CA GLU A 29 11.98 2.04 -2.91
C GLU A 29 10.95 1.10 -3.57
N CYS A 30 9.65 1.41 -3.45
CA CYS A 30 8.61 0.60 -4.09
C CYS A 30 8.72 0.64 -5.63
N ALA A 31 9.07 1.78 -6.23
CA ALA A 31 9.27 1.89 -7.67
C ALA A 31 10.48 1.06 -8.14
N GLU A 32 11.57 1.08 -7.39
CA GLU A 32 12.76 0.28 -7.66
C GLU A 32 12.50 -1.22 -7.51
N GLU A 33 11.73 -1.64 -6.51
CA GLU A 33 11.30 -3.04 -6.36
C GLU A 33 10.48 -3.52 -7.56
N LEU A 34 9.55 -2.70 -8.06
CA LEU A 34 8.78 -3.01 -9.27
C LEU A 34 9.68 -3.17 -10.49
N ARG A 35 10.71 -2.30 -10.65
CA ARG A 35 11.69 -2.39 -11.75
C ARG A 35 12.60 -3.61 -11.64
N ARG A 36 13.02 -3.95 -10.42
CA ARG A 36 13.99 -5.02 -10.13
C ARG A 36 13.40 -6.42 -10.28
N GLY A 37 12.07 -6.56 -10.13
CA GLY A 37 11.38 -7.83 -9.96
C GLY A 37 11.96 -9.00 -10.76
N ASP A 38 11.98 -10.19 -10.16
CA ASP A 38 12.71 -11.36 -10.68
C ASP A 38 11.86 -12.22 -11.64
N PRO A 39 12.17 -12.28 -12.95
CA PRO A 39 11.41 -13.08 -13.91
C PRO A 39 11.53 -14.60 -13.71
N SER A 40 12.51 -15.07 -12.93
CA SER A 40 12.68 -16.49 -12.60
C SER A 40 11.72 -16.97 -11.51
N MET A 41 11.13 -16.04 -10.76
CA MET A 41 10.20 -16.36 -9.68
C MET A 41 8.86 -16.85 -10.23
N ARG A 42 8.37 -17.97 -9.68
CA ARG A 42 7.05 -18.49 -10.02
C ARG A 42 5.97 -17.46 -9.66
N GLY A 43 5.14 -17.13 -10.64
CA GLY A 43 4.09 -16.12 -10.46
C GLY A 43 4.57 -14.68 -10.59
N TYR A 44 5.76 -14.46 -11.17
CA TYR A 44 6.22 -13.15 -11.59
C TYR A 44 5.19 -12.46 -12.49
N VAL A 45 4.95 -11.18 -12.21
CA VAL A 45 4.06 -10.32 -12.97
C VAL A 45 4.92 -9.20 -13.57
N PRO A 46 5.01 -9.09 -14.91
CA PRO A 46 5.78 -8.02 -15.53
C PRO A 46 5.07 -6.68 -15.34
N VAL A 47 5.66 -5.82 -14.49
CA VAL A 47 5.28 -4.42 -14.34
C VAL A 47 6.22 -3.59 -15.21
N ARG A 48 5.68 -2.86 -16.18
CA ARG A 48 6.48 -2.07 -17.12
C ARG A 48 6.70 -0.65 -16.60
N GLU A 49 7.70 0.05 -17.11
CA GLU A 49 7.94 1.46 -16.72
C GLU A 49 6.72 2.35 -16.99
N GLN A 50 5.96 2.08 -18.05
CA GLN A 50 4.69 2.78 -18.32
C GLN A 50 3.64 2.58 -17.21
N ASP A 51 3.66 1.45 -16.51
CA ASP A 51 2.76 1.16 -15.40
C ASP A 51 3.19 1.96 -14.17
N ILE A 52 4.50 1.99 -13.89
CA ILE A 52 5.10 2.78 -12.79
C ILE A 52 4.86 4.28 -13.01
N ALA A 53 5.01 4.76 -14.25
CA ALA A 53 4.81 6.17 -14.62
C ALA A 53 3.38 6.68 -14.41
N ARG A 54 2.39 5.80 -14.16
CA ARG A 54 1.04 6.22 -13.77
C ARG A 54 0.93 6.60 -12.30
N ALA A 55 1.96 6.32 -11.49
CA ALA A 55 2.09 6.81 -10.13
C ALA A 55 3.08 7.97 -10.08
N THR A 56 2.81 8.92 -9.20
CA THR A 56 3.79 9.93 -8.79
C THR A 56 4.77 9.28 -7.82
N VAL A 57 5.99 9.03 -8.26
CA VAL A 57 7.08 8.53 -7.39
C VAL A 57 7.65 9.70 -6.59
N ARG A 58 7.83 9.51 -5.29
CA ARG A 58 8.38 10.51 -4.36
C ARG A 58 9.64 9.96 -3.71
N THR A 59 10.69 10.78 -3.72
CA THR A 59 11.87 10.53 -2.90
C THR A 59 11.63 11.04 -1.49
N LEU A 60 11.88 10.20 -0.50
CA LEU A 60 11.80 10.59 0.90
C LEU A 60 13.11 11.26 1.31
N SER A 61 13.01 12.39 2.04
CA SER A 61 14.20 13.00 2.63
C SER A 61 14.60 12.26 3.90
N SER A 62 15.90 12.25 4.22
CA SER A 62 16.38 11.66 5.48
C SER A 62 15.74 12.30 6.72
N ALA A 63 15.40 13.59 6.66
CA ALA A 63 14.70 14.27 7.73
C ALA A 63 13.27 13.72 7.94
N ALA A 64 12.56 13.39 6.85
CA ALA A 64 11.22 12.79 6.93
C ALA A 64 11.26 11.35 7.49
N ASP A 65 12.22 10.53 7.06
CA ASP A 65 12.44 9.19 7.64
C ASP A 65 12.71 9.27 9.15
N VAL A 66 13.66 10.11 9.57
CA VAL A 66 13.99 10.28 10.99
C VAL A 66 12.79 10.76 11.79
N THR A 67 12.04 11.74 11.27
CA THR A 67 10.84 12.26 11.93
C THR A 67 9.80 11.16 12.13
N PHE A 68 9.55 10.36 11.08
CA PHE A 68 8.62 9.24 11.16
C PHE A 68 9.06 8.20 12.20
N ARG A 69 10.34 7.82 12.21
CA ARG A 69 10.88 6.83 13.15
C ARG A 69 10.85 7.29 14.60
N LEU A 70 10.94 8.60 14.86
CA LEU A 70 10.73 9.16 16.20
C LEU A 70 9.27 9.06 16.63
N GLN A 71 8.33 9.23 15.69
CA GLN A 71 6.89 9.13 15.97
C GLN A 71 6.41 7.67 16.09
N TYR A 72 7.01 6.75 15.34
CA TYR A 72 6.70 5.32 15.36
C TYR A 72 7.98 4.51 15.63
N PRO A 73 8.35 4.28 16.91
CA PRO A 73 9.58 3.57 17.27
C PRO A 73 9.66 2.12 16.73
N ASP A 74 8.51 1.51 16.47
CA ASP A 74 8.40 0.18 15.87
C ASP A 74 8.58 0.16 14.34
N ALA A 75 8.99 1.27 13.73
CA ALA A 75 9.26 1.38 12.29
C ALA A 75 10.31 0.38 11.78
N HIS A 76 11.15 -0.18 12.65
CA HIS A 76 12.12 -1.22 12.31
C HIS A 76 11.48 -2.57 11.94
N ARG A 77 10.18 -2.75 12.20
CA ARG A 77 9.41 -3.96 11.87
C ARG A 77 8.78 -3.91 10.48
N LEU A 78 8.79 -2.74 9.85
CA LEU A 78 8.31 -2.52 8.48
C LEU A 78 9.44 -2.83 7.52
N ASP A 79 9.11 -3.33 6.33
CA ASP A 79 10.10 -3.36 5.25
C ASP A 79 10.44 -1.94 4.78
N ALA A 80 11.45 -1.82 3.91
CA ALA A 80 11.92 -0.51 3.47
C ALA A 80 10.85 0.27 2.69
N GLY A 81 10.11 -0.39 1.80
CA GLY A 81 9.06 0.25 1.01
C GLY A 81 7.87 0.71 1.87
N GLU A 82 7.43 -0.14 2.79
CA GLU A 82 6.36 0.16 3.73
C GLU A 82 6.70 1.31 4.67
N ARG A 83 7.92 1.29 5.22
CA ARG A 83 8.42 2.35 6.09
C ARG A 83 8.42 3.68 5.36
N ASP A 84 8.98 3.70 4.15
CA ASP A 84 9.08 4.93 3.37
C ASP A 84 7.69 5.44 2.94
N LEU A 85 6.76 4.54 2.61
CA LEU A 85 5.37 4.88 2.31
C LEU A 85 4.64 5.49 3.50
N LEU A 86 4.79 4.91 4.69
CA LEU A 86 4.18 5.43 5.92
C LEU A 86 4.82 6.76 6.35
N ALA A 87 6.13 6.90 6.18
CA ALA A 87 6.81 8.17 6.41
C ALA A 87 6.34 9.25 5.43
N LEU A 88 6.17 8.93 4.15
CA LEU A 88 5.57 9.86 3.19
C LEU A 88 4.13 10.21 3.58
N ALA A 89 3.32 9.23 3.98
CA ALA A 89 1.95 9.46 4.42
C ALA A 89 1.90 10.40 5.64
N TYR A 90 2.83 10.25 6.58
CA TYR A 90 3.00 11.16 7.72
C TYR A 90 3.19 12.61 7.27
N MET A 91 4.01 12.83 6.23
CA MET A 91 4.27 14.16 5.68
C MET A 91 3.08 14.74 4.88
N LEU A 92 2.20 13.90 4.37
CA LEU A 92 1.00 14.32 3.62
C LEU A 92 -0.20 14.66 4.52
N ALA A 93 -0.08 14.49 5.83
CA ALA A 93 -1.10 14.77 6.83
C ALA A 93 -2.47 14.15 6.48
N ASP A 94 -3.53 14.94 6.32
CA ASP A 94 -4.89 14.44 6.13
C ASP A 94 -5.28 14.17 4.66
N GLY A 95 -4.35 14.37 3.72
CA GLY A 95 -4.60 14.28 2.28
C GLY A 95 -4.42 12.90 1.65
N PHE A 96 -4.32 11.81 2.41
CA PHE A 96 -3.97 10.50 1.87
C PHE A 96 -4.94 9.36 2.22
N ILE A 97 -4.90 8.33 1.38
CA ILE A 97 -5.44 7.00 1.63
C ILE A 97 -4.29 6.01 1.43
N LEU A 98 -4.02 5.18 2.44
CA LEU A 98 -3.01 4.14 2.38
C LEU A 98 -3.63 2.87 1.80
N CYS A 99 -3.09 2.39 0.68
CA CYS A 99 -3.43 1.08 0.13
C CYS A 99 -2.25 0.16 0.33
N SER A 100 -2.41 -0.84 1.21
CA SER A 100 -1.43 -1.87 1.53
C SER A 100 -2.12 -3.21 1.79
N CYS A 101 -1.43 -4.31 1.50
CA CYS A 101 -1.86 -5.67 1.77
C CYS A 101 -1.03 -6.34 2.87
N ASP A 102 -0.31 -5.56 3.67
CA ASP A 102 0.55 -6.06 4.72
C ASP A 102 0.01 -5.73 6.12
N LYS A 103 0.13 -6.69 7.03
CA LYS A 103 -0.38 -6.57 8.40
C LYS A 103 0.45 -5.62 9.25
N ALA A 104 1.77 -5.59 9.10
CA ALA A 104 2.66 -4.66 9.79
C ALA A 104 2.35 -3.22 9.38
N ALA A 105 2.15 -2.94 8.08
CA ALA A 105 1.74 -1.62 7.61
C ALA A 105 0.38 -1.19 8.19
N VAL A 106 -0.62 -2.10 8.22
CA VAL A 106 -1.94 -1.84 8.83
C VAL A 106 -1.83 -1.60 10.34
N THR A 107 -0.95 -2.36 11.02
CA THR A 107 -0.70 -2.20 12.46
C THR A 107 -0.05 -0.86 12.77
N ALA A 108 0.92 -0.43 11.95
CA ALA A 108 1.54 0.88 12.07
C ALA A 108 0.52 2.00 11.84
N ALA A 109 -0.32 1.89 10.80
CA ALA A 109 -1.40 2.84 10.55
C ALA A 109 -2.38 2.91 11.73
N HIS A 110 -2.70 1.79 12.39
CA HIS A 110 -3.51 1.80 13.61
C HIS A 110 -2.82 2.54 14.77
N ALA A 111 -1.54 2.26 15.04
CA ALA A 111 -0.77 2.94 16.07
C ALA A 111 -0.67 4.47 15.85
N LEU A 112 -0.74 4.89 14.59
CA LEU A 112 -0.71 6.29 14.16
C LEU A 112 -2.10 6.95 14.07
N GLY A 113 -3.17 6.21 14.38
CA GLY A 113 -4.55 6.73 14.33
C GLY A 113 -5.12 6.89 12.91
N TRP A 114 -4.59 6.15 11.94
CA TRP A 114 -4.95 6.25 10.52
C TRP A 114 -5.69 5.02 9.98
N LEU A 115 -6.25 4.18 10.85
CA LEU A 115 -6.86 2.91 10.43
C LEU A 115 -8.06 3.10 9.49
N ASP A 116 -8.76 4.23 9.61
CA ASP A 116 -9.84 4.71 8.73
C ASP A 116 -9.34 5.13 7.34
N ARG A 117 -8.06 5.49 7.21
CA ARG A 117 -7.39 5.87 5.96
C ARG A 117 -6.78 4.68 5.22
N VAL A 118 -6.85 3.48 5.78
CA VAL A 118 -6.36 2.26 5.11
C VAL A 118 -7.46 1.68 4.23
N VAL A 119 -7.14 1.31 2.99
CA VAL A 119 -8.07 0.60 2.10
C VAL A 119 -7.40 -0.61 1.47
N SER A 120 -8.21 -1.60 1.09
CA SER A 120 -7.75 -2.73 0.29
C SER A 120 -7.76 -2.37 -1.20
N LEU A 121 -7.04 -3.13 -2.02
CA LEU A 121 -7.11 -3.00 -3.47
C LEU A 121 -8.53 -3.26 -3.99
N GLU A 122 -9.27 -4.19 -3.38
CA GLU A 122 -10.67 -4.47 -3.72
C GLU A 122 -11.58 -3.25 -3.48
N ALA A 123 -11.45 -2.58 -2.32
CA ALA A 123 -12.18 -1.34 -2.04
C ALA A 123 -11.82 -0.25 -3.05
N LEU A 124 -10.53 -0.11 -3.34
CA LEU A 124 -10.01 0.88 -4.27
C LEU A 124 -10.53 0.64 -5.70
N ALA A 125 -10.49 -0.60 -6.19
CA ALA A 125 -11.04 -1.00 -7.50
C ALA A 125 -12.55 -0.74 -7.59
N THR A 126 -13.30 -1.15 -6.56
CA THR A 126 -14.75 -0.92 -6.47
C THR A 126 -15.07 0.58 -6.53
N SER A 127 -14.30 1.41 -5.84
CA SER A 127 -14.53 2.86 -5.79
C SER A 127 -14.33 3.58 -7.13
N VAL A 128 -13.58 2.98 -8.06
CA VAL A 128 -13.40 3.50 -9.44
C VAL A 128 -14.26 2.74 -10.46
N GLY A 129 -15.18 1.88 -9.99
CA GLY A 129 -16.13 1.15 -10.84
C GLY A 129 -15.53 0.00 -11.64
N VAL A 130 -14.32 -0.49 -11.29
CA VAL A 130 -13.69 -1.62 -12.01
C VAL A 130 -13.84 -2.91 -11.22
N ARG A 131 -14.11 -4.00 -11.95
CA ARG A 131 -14.02 -5.36 -11.39
C ARG A 131 -12.73 -6.03 -11.87
N PRO A 132 -11.95 -6.64 -10.96
CA PRO A 132 -10.79 -7.47 -11.32
C PRO A 132 -11.15 -8.55 -12.35
N ARG A 133 -10.29 -8.76 -13.35
CA ARG A 133 -10.51 -9.79 -14.39
C ARG A 133 -10.45 -11.22 -13.84
N ARG A 134 -9.79 -11.38 -12.70
CA ARG A 134 -9.73 -12.61 -11.91
C ARG A 134 -9.85 -12.26 -10.43
N PRO A 135 -10.23 -13.21 -9.57
CA PRO A 135 -10.33 -12.97 -8.14
C PRO A 135 -9.01 -12.45 -7.57
N LEU A 136 -9.09 -11.39 -6.75
CA LEU A 136 -7.97 -10.90 -5.98
C LEU A 136 -7.55 -11.95 -4.94
N ARG A 137 -6.25 -12.08 -4.67
CA ARG A 137 -5.78 -12.91 -3.55
C ARG A 137 -6.29 -12.34 -2.23
N ARG A 138 -6.46 -13.20 -1.23
CA ARG A 138 -7.13 -12.87 0.04
C ARG A 138 -6.60 -11.58 0.67
N GLN A 139 -5.29 -11.36 0.70
CA GLN A 139 -4.65 -10.18 1.31
C GLN A 139 -5.04 -8.83 0.69
N TYR A 140 -5.59 -8.84 -0.52
CA TYR A 140 -6.00 -7.63 -1.26
C TYR A 140 -7.50 -7.33 -1.12
N THR A 141 -8.22 -8.13 -0.33
CA THR A 141 -9.68 -8.04 -0.17
C THR A 141 -10.10 -7.15 0.99
N ILE A 142 -11.30 -6.56 0.89
CA ILE A 142 -11.98 -5.85 1.98
C ILE A 142 -12.08 -6.75 3.21
N ARG A 143 -12.51 -8.00 3.02
CA ARG A 143 -12.67 -8.99 4.08
C ARG A 143 -11.39 -9.19 4.90
N GLN A 144 -10.23 -9.24 4.25
CA GLN A 144 -8.97 -9.43 4.97
C GLN A 144 -8.56 -8.18 5.75
N LEU A 145 -8.73 -7.00 5.17
CA LEU A 145 -8.47 -5.74 5.88
C LEU A 145 -9.39 -5.60 7.10
N GLU A 146 -10.67 -5.93 6.97
CA GLU A 146 -11.62 -5.97 8.09
C GLU A 146 -11.19 -6.95 9.17
N ALA A 147 -10.76 -8.16 8.81
CA ALA A 147 -10.26 -9.13 9.77
C ALA A 147 -9.05 -8.59 10.56
N TRP A 148 -8.14 -7.86 9.90
CA TRP A 148 -7.03 -7.21 10.60
C TRP A 148 -7.51 -6.08 11.51
N ARG A 149 -8.41 -5.21 11.05
CA ARG A 149 -9.02 -4.16 11.86
C ARG A 149 -9.64 -4.73 13.14
N THR A 150 -10.45 -5.78 13.01
CA THR A 150 -11.06 -6.45 14.17
C THR A 150 -10.00 -7.00 15.12
N SER A 151 -8.92 -7.60 14.61
CA SER A 151 -7.85 -8.15 15.45
C SER A 151 -6.99 -7.09 16.16
N LEU A 152 -7.05 -5.84 15.72
CA LEU A 152 -6.29 -4.71 16.29
C LEU A 152 -7.09 -3.89 17.29
N LEU A 153 -8.42 -4.02 17.26
CA LEU A 153 -9.27 -3.46 18.31
C LEU A 153 -9.06 -4.32 19.57
N PRO A 154 -8.86 -3.70 20.74
CA PRO A 154 -8.88 -4.45 21.99
C PRO A 154 -10.23 -5.18 22.08
N ASP A 155 -10.23 -6.42 22.59
CA ASP A 155 -11.46 -7.11 22.93
C ASP A 155 -12.30 -6.14 23.78
N ALA A 156 -13.47 -5.77 23.28
CA ALA A 156 -14.47 -5.10 24.08
C ALA A 156 -14.99 -6.15 25.08
N GLY A 157 -14.18 -6.43 26.10
CA GLY A 157 -14.57 -7.20 27.26
C GLY A 157 -15.61 -6.40 28.07
N PRO A 158 -16.61 -7.08 28.65
CA PRO A 158 -17.68 -6.45 29.42
C PRO A 158 -17.18 -5.70 30.66
#